data_AF-A0A838UXV4-F1
#
_entry.id   AF-A0A838UXV4-F1
#
_cell.length_a   1.000
_cell.length_b   1.000
_cell.length_c   1.000
_cell.angle_alpha   90.00
_cell.angle_beta   90.00
_cell.angle_gamma   90.00
#
_symmetry.space_group_name_H-M   'P 1'
#
loop_
_entity.id
_entity.type
_entity.pdbx_description
1 polymer ?
#
loop_
_entity_poly.entity_id
_entity_poly.type
_entity_poly.pdbx_seq_one_letter_code
_entity_poly.pdbx_strand_id
1 'polypeptide(L)'
;GVVFDYGRDQVIKIYGNASRTYLEHLAALQREIVGHALPFATPLIHEISEIDGVHYTRERRLNGMRIEPLFPMLDAETQRRALTNFFSVLPTLNSISYDHAPNGQAMQMGGFVHASTWSGFLTEML
;
A
#
# COMPACT_ATOMS: atom_id res chain seq x y z
N GLY A 1 5.52 8.39 10.04
CA GLY A 1 5.32 7.44 11.14
C GLY A 1 6.59 6.64 11.33
N VAL A 2 6.76 6.01 12.49
CA VAL A 2 7.89 5.12 12.80
C VAL A 2 7.40 3.67 12.83
N VAL A 3 8.27 2.71 12.49
CA VAL A 3 7.93 1.28 12.43
C VAL A 3 8.85 0.52 13.36
N PHE A 4 8.28 -0.37 14.17
CA PHE A 4 8.98 -1.21 15.12
C PHE A 4 8.67 -2.68 14.85
N ASP A 5 9.67 -3.55 15.01
CA ASP A 5 9.46 -4.99 15.00
C ASP A 5 8.59 -5.41 16.19
N TYR A 6 7.59 -6.27 15.94
CA TYR A 6 6.70 -6.79 16.97
C TYR A 6 6.46 -8.28 16.76
N GLY A 7 7.09 -9.12 17.59
CA GLY A 7 7.04 -10.57 17.39
C GLY A 7 7.80 -11.02 16.15
N ARG A 8 7.38 -12.15 15.56
CA ARG A 8 8.08 -12.79 14.43
C ARG A 8 7.62 -12.31 13.06
N ASP A 9 6.34 -12.03 12.92
CA ASP A 9 5.64 -11.84 11.64
C ASP A 9 4.89 -10.51 11.56
N GLN A 10 5.10 -9.62 12.53
CA GLN A 10 4.38 -8.37 12.63
C GLN A 10 5.27 -7.17 12.93
N VAL A 11 4.72 -6.00 12.65
CA VAL A 11 5.31 -4.70 12.97
C VAL A 11 4.26 -3.82 13.62
N ILE A 12 4.70 -2.92 14.50
CA ILE A 12 3.90 -1.80 14.99
C ILE A 12 4.31 -0.56 14.22
N LYS A 13 3.35 0.13 13.62
CA LYS A 13 3.57 1.41 12.95
C LYS A 13 2.84 2.52 13.69
N ILE A 14 3.60 3.49 14.19
CA ILE A 14 3.07 4.64 14.94
C ILE A 14 2.96 5.84 13.99
N TYR A 15 1.79 6.46 13.96
CA TYR A 15 1.48 7.57 13.07
C TYR A 15 1.54 8.89 13.84
N GLY A 16 2.20 9.90 13.27
CA GLY A 16 2.28 11.22 13.89
C GLY A 16 0.94 11.95 13.85
N ASN A 17 0.34 12.05 12.66
CA ASN A 17 -0.94 12.74 12.42
C ASN A 17 -1.83 11.90 11.48
N ALA A 18 -2.27 10.73 11.92
CA ALA A 18 -3.28 9.96 11.18
C ALA A 18 -4.61 9.99 11.91
N SER A 19 -5.72 10.13 11.18
CA SER A 19 -7.04 9.91 11.74
C SER A 19 -7.38 8.42 11.71
N ARG A 20 -8.23 7.98 12.65
CA ARG A 20 -8.74 6.61 12.66
C ARG A 20 -9.42 6.22 11.35
N THR A 21 -10.27 7.10 10.82
CA THR A 21 -10.98 6.88 9.55
C THR A 21 -10.03 6.63 8.39
N TYR A 22 -8.94 7.39 8.29
CA TYR A 22 -7.91 7.15 7.28
C TYR A 22 -7.29 5.76 7.42
N LEU A 23 -6.96 5.33 8.64
CA LEU A 23 -6.38 4.01 8.88
C LEU A 23 -7.36 2.87 8.59
N GLU A 24 -8.65 3.07 8.86
CA GLU A 24 -9.71 2.11 8.52
C GLU A 24 -9.88 1.95 7.02
N HIS A 25 -9.85 3.05 6.25
CA HIS A 25 -9.84 3.01 4.78
C HIS A 25 -8.59 2.32 4.24
N LEU A 26 -7.40 2.64 4.79
CA LEU A 26 -6.16 2.00 4.41
C LEU A 26 -6.20 0.49 4.68
N ALA A 27 -6.75 0.08 5.82
CA ALA A 27 -6.90 -1.34 6.16
C ALA A 27 -7.89 -2.06 5.23
N ALA A 28 -8.97 -1.38 4.81
CA ALA A 28 -9.91 -1.92 3.83
C ALA A 28 -9.23 -2.12 2.46
N LEU A 29 -8.53 -1.10 1.96
CA LEU A 29 -7.79 -1.17 0.70
C LEU A 29 -6.76 -2.31 0.72
N GLN A 30 -5.99 -2.45 1.81
CA GLN A 30 -5.01 -3.52 1.94
C GLN A 30 -5.66 -4.90 1.92
N ARG A 31 -6.82 -5.08 2.57
CA ARG A 31 -7.56 -6.35 2.53
C ARG A 31 -8.03 -6.70 1.12
N GLU A 32 -8.52 -5.72 0.38
CA GLU A 32 -8.93 -5.89 -1.02
C GLU A 32 -7.73 -6.31 -1.88
N ILE A 33 -6.61 -5.59 -1.79
CA ILE A 33 -5.36 -5.91 -2.51
C ILE A 33 -4.88 -7.33 -2.19
N VAL A 34 -4.91 -7.74 -0.91
CA VAL A 34 -4.54 -9.11 -0.51
C VAL A 34 -5.47 -10.16 -1.15
N GLY A 35 -6.74 -9.82 -1.40
CA GLY A 35 -7.70 -10.67 -2.08
C GLY A 35 -7.36 -10.99 -3.54
N HIS A 36 -6.56 -10.15 -4.22
CA HIS A 36 -6.17 -10.34 -5.61
C HIS A 36 -5.03 -11.35 -5.83
N ALA A 37 -4.59 -12.07 -4.79
CA ALA A 37 -3.59 -13.14 -4.87
C ALA A 37 -2.31 -12.75 -5.64
N LEU A 38 -1.76 -11.58 -5.33
CA LEU A 38 -0.57 -11.05 -5.99
C LEU A 38 0.65 -11.97 -5.82
N PRO A 39 1.56 -12.02 -6.81
CA PRO A 39 2.75 -12.88 -6.76
C PRO A 39 3.84 -12.39 -5.79
N PHE A 40 3.51 -11.47 -4.88
CA PHE A 40 4.39 -10.88 -3.89
C PHE A 40 3.60 -10.53 -2.63
N ALA A 41 4.30 -10.46 -1.50
CA ALA A 41 3.68 -10.12 -0.24
C ALA A 41 3.33 -8.63 -0.18
N THR A 42 2.13 -8.34 0.33
CA THR A 42 1.63 -6.96 0.53
C THR A 42 1.41 -6.67 2.01
N PRO A 43 1.51 -5.38 2.43
CA PRO A 43 1.18 -4.96 3.78
C PRO A 43 -0.27 -5.29 4.12
N LEU A 44 -0.53 -5.60 5.38
CA LEU A 44 -1.87 -5.86 5.88
C LEU A 44 -2.00 -5.39 7.34
N ILE A 45 -2.85 -4.40 7.58
CA ILE A 45 -3.24 -3.95 8.92
C ILE A 45 -4.17 -4.99 9.53
N HIS A 46 -3.74 -5.57 10.65
CA HIS A 46 -4.53 -6.50 11.47
C HIS A 46 -5.34 -5.77 12.54
N GLU A 47 -4.77 -4.71 13.12
CA GLU A 47 -5.34 -3.98 14.24
C GLU A 47 -5.00 -2.49 14.12
N ILE A 48 -5.97 -1.64 14.48
CA ILE A 48 -5.82 -0.19 14.61
C ILE A 48 -6.14 0.15 16.06
N SER A 49 -5.24 0.88 16.72
CA SER A 49 -5.34 1.23 18.13
C SER A 49 -4.87 2.66 18.36
N GLU A 50 -5.13 3.17 19.56
CA GLU A 50 -4.80 4.53 19.95
C GLU A 50 -4.34 4.55 21.42
N ILE A 51 -3.25 5.28 21.69
CA ILE A 51 -2.78 5.59 23.05
C ILE A 51 -2.45 7.08 23.09
N ASP A 52 -3.01 7.80 24.06
CA ASP A 52 -2.76 9.23 24.28
C ASP A 52 -2.96 10.11 23.03
N GLY A 53 -3.98 9.80 22.22
CA GLY A 53 -4.27 10.52 20.96
C GLY A 53 -3.38 10.11 19.79
N VAL A 54 -2.44 9.20 19.98
CA VAL A 54 -1.52 8.71 18.95
C VAL A 54 -2.02 7.38 18.41
N HIS A 55 -2.36 7.38 17.12
CA HIS A 55 -2.77 6.16 16.44
C HIS A 55 -1.57 5.29 16.07
N TYR A 56 -1.73 3.98 16.25
CA TYR A 56 -0.80 2.98 15.76
C TYR A 56 -1.54 1.79 15.15
N THR A 57 -0.84 1.05 14.29
CA THR A 57 -1.35 -0.17 13.68
C THR A 57 -0.41 -1.33 13.98
N ARG A 58 -1.00 -2.52 14.09
CA ARG A 58 -0.27 -3.79 14.03
C ARG A 58 -0.44 -4.36 12.63
N GLU A 59 0.65 -4.53 11.91
CA GLU A 59 0.65 -4.90 10.49
C GLU A 59 1.49 -6.16 10.25
N ARG A 60 1.19 -6.87 9.17
CA ARG A 60 2.04 -7.95 8.65
C ARG A 60 3.44 -7.42 8.35
N ARG A 61 4.47 -8.11 8.88
CA ARG A 61 5.87 -7.87 8.53
C ARG A 61 6.16 -8.41 7.14
N LEU A 62 6.73 -7.55 6.28
CA LEU A 62 7.30 -7.98 5.01
C LEU A 62 8.77 -8.30 5.20
N ASN A 63 9.12 -9.56 5.01
CA ASN A 63 10.50 -10.01 5.12
C ASN A 63 11.25 -9.70 3.82
N GLY A 64 12.46 -9.16 3.96
CA GLY A 64 13.30 -8.84 2.82
C GLY A 64 14.37 -7.84 3.17
N MET A 65 15.14 -7.47 2.16
CA MET A 65 16.15 -6.42 2.25
C MET A 65 15.78 -5.30 1.29
N ARG A 66 16.12 -4.08 1.66
CA ARG A 66 16.04 -2.94 0.76
C ARG A 66 16.95 -3.18 -0.43
N ILE A 67 16.42 -3.00 -1.64
CA ILE A 67 17.17 -3.27 -2.86
C ILE A 67 18.14 -2.13 -3.18
N GLU A 68 17.84 -0.90 -2.77
CA GLU A 68 18.62 0.30 -3.09
C GLU A 68 20.09 0.20 -2.68
N PRO A 69 20.46 -0.23 -1.44
CA PRO A 69 21.87 -0.40 -1.10
C PRO A 69 22.50 -1.59 -1.82
N LEU A 70 21.72 -2.61 -2.18
CA LEU A 70 22.21 -3.86 -2.76
C LEU A 70 22.44 -3.76 -4.26
N PHE A 71 21.57 -3.03 -4.97
CA PHE A 71 21.48 -3.00 -6.43
C PHE A 71 22.82 -2.67 -7.12
N PRO A 72 23.61 -1.67 -6.66
CA PRO A 72 24.90 -1.35 -7.27
C PRO A 72 25.96 -2.44 -7.10
N MET A 73 25.79 -3.34 -6.11
CA MET A 73 26.74 -4.43 -5.81
C MET A 73 26.42 -5.73 -6.56
N LEU A 74 25.27 -5.79 -7.23
CA LEU A 74 24.85 -6.95 -8.01
C LEU A 74 25.58 -7.00 -9.35
N ASP A 75 25.83 -8.20 -9.88
CA ASP A 75 26.26 -8.35 -11.25
C ASP A 75 25.18 -7.90 -12.26
N ALA A 76 25.60 -7.62 -13.50
CA ALA A 76 24.72 -7.07 -14.53
C ALA A 76 23.50 -7.97 -14.83
N GLU A 77 23.67 -9.30 -14.77
CA GLU A 77 22.58 -10.23 -15.03
C GLU A 77 21.54 -10.22 -13.90
N THR A 78 22.01 -10.14 -12.66
CA THR A 78 21.15 -10.06 -11.48
C THR A 78 20.42 -8.72 -11.41
N GLN A 79 21.08 -7.61 -11.78
CA GLN A 79 20.43 -6.30 -11.95
C GLN A 79 19.31 -6.37 -12.99
N ARG A 80 19.61 -6.94 -14.16
CA ARG A 80 18.63 -7.12 -15.25
C ARG A 80 17.43 -7.95 -14.80
N ARG A 81 17.67 -9.05 -14.08
CA ARG A 81 16.61 -9.89 -13.49
C ARG A 81 15.77 -9.14 -12.47
N ALA A 82 16.39 -8.38 -11.57
CA ALA A 82 15.67 -7.59 -10.57
C ALA A 82 14.74 -6.56 -11.22
N LEU A 83 15.23 -5.82 -12.24
CA LEU A 83 14.40 -4.89 -13.02
C LEU A 83 13.29 -5.61 -13.78
N THR A 84 13.60 -6.73 -14.43
CA THR A 84 12.61 -7.54 -15.15
C THR A 84 11.48 -7.99 -14.22
N ASN A 85 11.83 -8.49 -13.03
CA ASN A 85 10.86 -8.89 -12.02
C ASN A 85 10.02 -7.68 -11.54
N PHE A 86 10.65 -6.54 -11.29
CA PHE A 86 9.95 -5.32 -10.89
C PHE A 86 8.95 -4.84 -11.96
N PHE A 87 9.30 -4.89 -13.23
CA PHE A 87 8.36 -4.51 -14.30
C PHE A 87 7.30 -5.58 -14.55
N SER A 88 7.62 -6.86 -14.33
CA SER A 88 6.68 -7.96 -14.54
C SER A 88 5.45 -7.92 -13.63
N VAL A 89 5.52 -7.21 -12.50
CA VAL A 89 4.39 -7.09 -11.55
C VAL A 89 3.42 -5.96 -11.90
N LEU A 90 3.82 -5.00 -12.74
CA LEU A 90 2.98 -3.86 -13.10
C LEU A 90 1.67 -4.26 -13.79
N PRO A 91 1.64 -5.23 -14.73
CA PRO A 91 0.39 -5.69 -15.32
C PRO A 91 -0.59 -6.23 -14.28
N THR A 92 -0.10 -6.98 -13.28
CA THR A 92 -0.94 -7.51 -12.20
C THR A 92 -1.50 -6.39 -11.34
N LEU A 93 -0.68 -5.41 -10.96
CA LEU A 93 -1.16 -4.24 -10.20
C LEU A 93 -2.20 -3.43 -10.97
N ASN A 94 -1.98 -3.23 -12.28
CA ASN A 94 -2.92 -2.50 -13.15
C ASN A 94 -4.21 -3.27 -13.44
N SER A 95 -4.23 -4.59 -13.20
CA SER A 95 -5.44 -5.40 -13.36
C SER A 95 -6.37 -5.37 -12.15
N ILE A 96 -5.93 -4.79 -11.03
CA ILE A 96 -6.78 -4.58 -9.85
C ILE A 96 -7.83 -3.54 -10.21
N SER A 97 -9.09 -3.97 -10.25
CA SER A 97 -10.24 -3.10 -10.46
C SER A 97 -10.96 -2.88 -9.14
N TYR A 98 -11.35 -1.63 -8.89
CA TYR A 98 -12.12 -1.24 -7.72
C TYR A 98 -13.56 -0.99 -8.15
N ASP A 99 -14.43 -2.00 -7.99
CA ASP A 99 -15.84 -1.94 -8.46
C ASP A 99 -16.61 -0.76 -7.86
N HIS A 100 -16.20 -0.30 -6.67
CA HIS A 100 -16.79 0.83 -5.96
C HIS A 100 -16.21 2.20 -6.37
N ALA A 101 -15.17 2.22 -7.20
CA ALA A 101 -14.50 3.44 -7.68
C ALA A 101 -13.93 3.27 -9.10
N PRO A 102 -14.77 2.98 -10.12
CA PRO A 102 -14.30 2.67 -11.48
C PRO A 102 -13.56 3.83 -12.17
N ASN A 103 -13.84 5.08 -11.75
CA ASN A 103 -13.18 6.31 -12.22
C ASN A 103 -12.93 7.26 -11.04
N GLY A 104 -12.29 6.76 -9.97
CA GLY A 104 -12.10 7.53 -8.74
C GLY A 104 -10.89 7.12 -7.92
N GLN A 105 -10.77 7.69 -6.72
CA GLN A 105 -9.69 7.37 -5.79
C GLN A 105 -9.95 6.03 -5.08
N ALA A 106 -8.93 5.17 -5.00
CA ALA A 106 -8.99 3.91 -4.26
C ALA A 106 -9.07 4.09 -2.73
N MET A 107 -8.86 5.32 -2.23
CA MET A 107 -9.08 5.68 -0.84
C MET A 107 -9.87 6.98 -0.76
N GLN A 108 -10.85 7.02 0.14
CA GLN A 108 -11.55 8.27 0.45
C GLN A 108 -10.64 9.14 1.33
N MET A 109 -9.91 10.06 0.69
CA MET A 109 -9.17 11.13 1.35
C MET A 109 -9.95 12.44 1.22
N GLY A 110 -11.08 12.57 1.93
CA GLY A 110 -11.80 13.84 2.12
C GLY A 110 -12.12 14.67 0.86
N GLY A 111 -13.39 14.67 0.45
CA GLY A 111 -13.85 15.34 -0.78
C GLY A 111 -13.99 14.30 -1.89
N PHE A 112 -15.23 13.86 -2.12
CA PHE A 112 -15.52 12.90 -3.18
C PHE A 112 -15.39 13.59 -4.54
N VAL A 113 -14.38 13.20 -5.31
CA VAL A 113 -14.35 13.42 -6.75
C VAL A 113 -14.68 12.07 -7.40
N HIS A 114 -15.96 11.87 -7.70
CA HIS A 114 -16.45 10.72 -8.46
C HIS A 114 -16.99 11.24 -9.78
N ALA A 115 -16.36 10.85 -10.88
CA ALA A 115 -16.82 11.20 -12.21
C ALA A 115 -17.27 9.95 -12.98
N SER A 116 -18.21 10.13 -13.90
CA SER A 116 -18.62 9.07 -14.84
C SER A 116 -17.57 8.83 -15.94
N THR A 117 -16.56 9.69 -16.07
CA THR A 117 -15.47 9.58 -17.04
C THR A 117 -14.14 10.06 -16.45
N TRP A 118 -13.02 9.57 -17.00
CA TRP A 118 -11.67 10.04 -16.65
C TRP A 118 -11.47 11.55 -16.87
N SER A 119 -12.06 12.12 -17.92
CA SER A 119 -11.98 13.56 -18.18
C SER A 119 -12.71 14.39 -17.13
N GLY A 120 -13.86 13.91 -16.64
CA GLY A 120 -14.57 14.55 -15.53
C GLY A 120 -13.76 14.51 -14.24
N PHE A 121 -13.16 13.35 -13.95
CA PHE A 121 -12.32 13.18 -12.75
C PHE A 121 -11.14 14.16 -12.73
N LEU A 122 -10.41 14.29 -13.85
CA LEU A 122 -9.25 15.20 -13.94
C LEU A 122 -9.64 16.67 -13.82
N THR A 123 -10.86 17.04 -14.19
CA THR A 123 -11.36 18.43 -14.12
C THR A 123 -11.78 18.82 -12.70
N GLU A 124 -12.35 17.88 -11.94
CA GLU A 124 -12.78 18.09 -10.56
C GLU A 124 -11.62 18.06 -9.55
N MET A 125 -10.45 17.56 -9.97
CA MET A 125 -9.26 17.43 -9.13
C MET A 125 -8.28 18.63 -9.25
N LEU A 126 -8.49 19.53 -10.21
CA LEU A 126 -7.73 20.77 -10.45
C LEU A 126 -8.41 21.98 -9.81
#